data_AF-A0A0J7ZGH7-F1
#
_entry.id   AF-A0A0J7ZGH7-F1
#
_cell.length_a   1.000
_cell.length_b   1.000
_cell.length_c   1.000
_cell.angle_alpha   90.00
_cell.angle_beta   90.00
_cell.angle_gamma   90.00
#
_symmetry.space_group_name_H-M   'P 1'
#
loop_
_entity.id
_entity.type
_entity.pdbx_description
1 polymer ?
#
loop_
_entity_poly.entity_id
_entity_poly.type
_entity_poly.pdbx_seq_one_letter_code
_entity_poly.pdbx_strand_id
1 'polypeptide(L)'
;MSYRSTRASRAEAMADLTHWHSMFGPIEDDLSPVLAVVTDEQFDKYGPDVTGEQRDALLDGTLEVYGVGVLRAFTPPHPRRGQFHVDTATFTWSLIAPSGLEGIYTRAAPKSLAAYAPQL
;
A
#
# COMPACT_ATOMS: atom_id res chain seq x y z
N MET A 1 11.48 -9.58 -7.98
CA MET A 1 10.39 -9.63 -6.98
C MET A 1 10.73 -8.59 -5.91
N SER A 2 10.42 -7.32 -6.18
CA SER A 2 10.80 -6.24 -5.28
C SER A 2 9.62 -5.88 -4.38
N TYR A 3 9.52 -6.58 -3.26
CA TYR A 3 8.75 -6.13 -2.11
C TYR A 3 9.72 -5.40 -1.19
N ARG A 4 9.60 -4.09 -1.01
CA ARG A 4 10.52 -3.30 -0.18
C ARG A 4 9.75 -2.52 0.90
N SER A 5 9.52 -3.25 1.99
CA SER A 5 8.68 -2.87 3.12
C SER A 5 9.22 -1.65 3.88
N THR A 6 8.38 -0.62 4.09
CA THR A 6 8.63 0.36 5.16
C THR A 6 7.40 0.56 6.06
N ARG A 7 7.59 0.42 7.39
CA ARG A 7 6.55 0.50 8.45
C ARG A 7 7.10 1.26 9.66
N ALA A 8 6.24 1.94 10.42
CA ALA A 8 6.57 2.41 11.79
C ALA A 8 5.55 1.90 12.85
N SER A 9 4.79 0.88 12.44
CA SER A 9 3.86 -0.01 13.13
C SER A 9 2.39 0.40 13.41
N ARG A 10 1.44 -0.51 13.12
CA ARG A 10 0.69 -1.22 14.18
C ARG A 10 1.05 -2.71 14.00
N ALA A 11 1.64 -3.30 15.04
CA ALA A 11 2.93 -4.06 15.12
C ALA A 11 3.35 -5.14 14.06
N GLU A 12 4.06 -4.86 12.96
CA GLU A 12 4.33 -3.62 12.24
C GLU A 12 3.83 -3.82 10.80
N ALA A 13 2.61 -3.36 10.58
CA ALA A 13 1.64 -3.95 9.65
C ALA A 13 1.23 -5.40 10.00
N MET A 14 1.20 -5.68 11.32
CA MET A 14 1.00 -6.98 11.99
C MET A 14 1.72 -8.16 11.33
N ALA A 15 3.05 -7.98 11.40
CA ALA A 15 4.14 -8.85 10.93
C ALA A 15 4.05 -9.19 9.44
N ASP A 16 4.01 -8.11 8.64
CA ASP A 16 3.91 -8.08 7.18
C ASP A 16 2.81 -8.99 6.62
N LEU A 17 1.66 -8.94 7.32
CA LEU A 17 0.49 -9.82 7.20
C LEU A 17 0.83 -11.26 7.56
N THR A 18 1.14 -11.44 8.85
CA THR A 18 1.53 -12.69 9.53
C THR A 18 1.76 -13.85 8.58
N HIS A 19 2.95 -13.84 7.97
CA HIS A 19 3.54 -15.06 7.44
C HIS A 19 2.58 -15.81 6.50
N TRP A 20 1.91 -15.08 5.60
CA TRP A 20 1.33 -15.63 4.38
C TRP A 20 0.57 -16.97 4.57
N HIS A 21 -0.21 -17.08 5.68
CA HIS A 21 -1.21 -18.14 5.94
C HIS A 21 -0.82 -19.39 6.78
N SER A 22 0.37 -19.56 7.37
CA SER A 22 0.89 -20.94 7.55
C SER A 22 0.73 -21.76 8.86
N MET A 23 0.50 -21.26 10.10
CA MET A 23 0.84 -22.10 11.31
C MET A 23 0.03 -22.04 12.66
N PHE A 24 -1.23 -21.55 12.74
CA PHE A 24 -2.08 -21.49 13.98
C PHE A 24 -1.74 -20.37 15.02
N GLY A 25 -2.12 -19.10 14.76
CA GLY A 25 -1.88 -17.97 15.70
C GLY A 25 -3.17 -17.25 16.21
N PRO A 26 -3.04 -16.34 17.21
CA PRO A 26 -4.16 -15.64 17.86
C PRO A 26 -4.77 -14.48 17.03
N ILE A 27 -6.01 -14.08 17.38
CA ILE A 27 -6.84 -13.07 16.69
C ILE A 27 -6.60 -11.66 17.26
N GLU A 28 -6.47 -10.66 16.37
CA GLU A 28 -6.30 -9.24 16.73
C GLU A 28 -7.65 -8.53 17.02
N ASP A 29 -7.64 -7.57 17.95
CA ASP A 29 -8.83 -6.84 18.41
C ASP A 29 -9.03 -5.43 17.80
N ASP A 30 -7.99 -4.78 17.24
CA ASP A 30 -8.10 -3.48 16.54
C ASP A 30 -8.32 -3.68 15.03
N LEU A 31 -9.45 -3.16 14.52
CA LEU A 31 -9.94 -3.38 13.15
C LEU A 31 -9.87 -2.14 12.25
N SER A 32 -9.06 -1.15 12.63
CA SER A 32 -8.90 0.11 11.90
C SER A 32 -8.29 -0.10 10.50
N PRO A 33 -8.70 0.68 9.47
CA PRO A 33 -8.15 0.57 8.11
C PRO A 33 -6.69 1.04 8.02
N VAL A 34 -5.96 0.52 7.03
CA VAL A 34 -4.55 0.88 6.75
C VAL A 34 -4.35 1.25 5.28
N LEU A 35 -3.41 2.15 4.97
CA LEU A 35 -3.08 2.54 3.59
C LEU A 35 -2.08 1.54 2.99
N ALA A 36 -2.28 1.07 1.77
CA ALA A 36 -1.34 0.24 1.02
C ALA A 36 -0.90 0.94 -0.29
N VAL A 37 0.38 0.79 -0.62
CA VAL A 37 1.08 1.40 -1.75
C VAL A 37 1.93 0.31 -2.40
N VAL A 38 1.71 0.06 -3.69
CA VAL A 38 2.40 -0.97 -4.46
C VAL A 38 2.98 -0.35 -5.72
N THR A 39 4.23 -0.70 -6.05
CA THR A 39 4.82 -0.34 -7.33
C THR A 39 4.06 -1.03 -8.46
N ASP A 40 3.78 -0.27 -9.51
CA ASP A 40 3.29 -0.84 -10.76
C ASP A 40 4.46 -1.05 -11.71
N GLU A 41 4.87 -2.32 -11.83
CA GLU A 41 5.98 -2.72 -12.71
C GLU A 41 5.61 -2.61 -14.20
N GLN A 42 4.34 -2.35 -14.57
CA GLN A 42 3.94 -2.09 -15.95
C GLN A 42 4.15 -0.61 -16.31
N PHE A 43 5.42 -0.22 -16.40
CA PHE A 43 5.85 1.11 -16.84
C PHE A 43 5.18 1.56 -18.15
N ASP A 44 4.96 0.62 -19.08
CA ASP A 44 4.35 0.86 -20.39
C ASP A 44 2.86 1.26 -20.35
N LYS A 45 2.19 1.14 -19.20
CA LYS A 45 0.75 1.44 -19.05
C LYS A 45 0.46 2.92 -18.79
N TYR A 46 1.46 3.70 -18.44
CA TYR A 46 1.31 5.11 -18.13
C TYR A 46 1.45 5.90 -19.42
N GLY A 47 0.28 6.07 -20.05
CA GLY A 47 0.09 6.64 -21.39
C GLY A 47 0.66 8.05 -21.60
N PRO A 48 0.33 8.68 -22.74
CA PRO A 48 1.05 9.82 -23.33
C PRO A 48 1.07 11.14 -22.52
N ASP A 49 0.51 11.16 -21.32
CA ASP A 49 0.27 12.35 -20.51
C ASP A 49 1.41 12.69 -19.53
N VAL A 50 2.48 11.88 -19.50
CA VAL A 50 3.68 12.19 -18.69
C VAL A 50 4.55 13.25 -19.39
N THR A 51 5.05 14.22 -18.62
CA THR A 51 5.96 15.23 -19.16
C THR A 51 7.32 14.59 -19.50
N GLY A 52 8.12 15.27 -20.34
CA GLY A 52 9.47 14.81 -20.67
C GLY A 52 10.34 14.61 -19.43
N GLU A 53 10.29 15.56 -18.49
CA GLU A 53 11.01 15.49 -17.22
C GLU A 53 10.59 14.29 -16.35
N GLN A 54 9.28 13.98 -16.30
CA GLN A 54 8.79 12.82 -15.57
C GLN A 54 9.24 11.52 -16.23
N ARG A 55 9.23 11.45 -17.56
CA ARG A 55 9.73 10.28 -18.30
C ARG A 55 11.21 10.04 -18.01
N ASP A 56 12.04 11.08 -18.06
CA ASP A 56 13.47 10.95 -17.77
C ASP A 56 13.71 10.50 -16.32
N ALA A 57 12.99 11.09 -15.36
CA ALA A 57 13.09 10.72 -13.95
C ALA A 57 12.52 9.32 -13.62
N LEU A 58 11.61 8.81 -14.45
CA LEU A 58 11.17 7.41 -14.35
C LEU A 58 12.23 6.46 -14.93
N LEU A 59 12.87 6.83 -16.04
CA LEU A 59 13.93 6.03 -16.67
C LEU A 59 15.21 5.94 -15.82
N ASP A 60 15.55 7.01 -15.11
CA ASP A 60 16.70 7.05 -14.20
C ASP A 60 16.39 6.47 -12.79
N GLY A 61 15.12 6.13 -12.53
CA GLY A 61 14.67 5.50 -11.29
C GLY A 61 14.48 6.45 -10.10
N THR A 62 14.47 7.77 -10.33
CA THR A 62 14.16 8.79 -9.30
C THR A 62 12.67 8.83 -8.97
N LEU A 63 11.82 8.55 -9.95
CA LEU A 63 10.37 8.39 -9.80
C LEU A 63 9.97 6.93 -10.04
N GLU A 64 8.88 6.54 -9.40
CA GLU A 64 8.17 5.30 -9.64
C GLU A 64 6.67 5.58 -9.77
N VAL A 65 5.95 4.62 -10.35
CA VAL A 65 4.50 4.69 -10.45
C VAL A 65 3.87 3.69 -9.51
N TYR A 66 2.83 4.14 -8.81
CA TYR A 66 2.21 3.39 -7.73
C TYR A 66 0.71 3.21 -7.93
N GLY A 67 0.25 2.04 -7.47
CA GLY A 67 -1.12 1.83 -7.04
C GLY A 67 -1.25 2.12 -5.55
N VAL A 68 -2.29 2.84 -5.14
CA VAL A 68 -2.54 3.23 -3.74
C VAL A 68 -4.00 2.96 -3.38
N GLY A 69 -4.24 2.37 -2.21
CA GLY A 69 -5.60 2.13 -1.71
C GLY A 69 -5.65 1.64 -0.27
N VAL A 70 -6.87 1.42 0.26
CA VAL A 70 -7.09 1.06 1.66
C VAL A 70 -7.26 -0.45 1.82
N LEU A 71 -6.69 -1.02 2.88
CA LEU A 71 -7.01 -2.35 3.38
C LEU A 71 -7.92 -2.25 4.59
N ARG A 72 -8.97 -3.07 4.63
CA ARG A 72 -9.93 -3.14 5.76
C ARG A 72 -9.88 -4.49 6.44
N ALA A 73 -10.05 -4.49 7.76
CA ALA A 73 -10.17 -5.72 8.53
C ALA A 73 -11.55 -6.36 8.35
N PHE A 74 -11.61 -7.70 8.37
CA PHE A 74 -12.87 -8.43 8.52
C PHE A 74 -13.40 -8.25 9.94
N THR A 75 -14.67 -7.86 10.05
CA THR A 75 -15.37 -7.68 11.33
C THR A 75 -16.21 -8.91 11.71
N PRO A 76 -16.53 -9.12 13.00
CA PRO A 76 -17.51 -10.12 13.40
C PRO A 76 -18.84 -9.94 12.64
N PRO A 77 -19.54 -11.03 12.27
CA PRO A 77 -19.30 -12.44 12.62
C PRO A 77 -18.39 -13.20 11.63
N HIS A 78 -17.60 -12.50 10.81
CA HIS A 78 -16.84 -13.14 9.73
C HIS A 78 -15.75 -14.10 10.28
N PRO A 79 -15.59 -15.31 9.71
CA PRO A 79 -14.64 -16.32 10.20
C PRO A 79 -13.17 -15.91 10.08
N ARG A 80 -12.88 -14.86 9.29
CA ARG A 80 -11.53 -14.29 9.10
C ARG A 80 -11.27 -13.02 9.92
N ARG A 81 -12.02 -12.81 11.01
CA ARG A 81 -11.85 -11.66 11.90
C ARG A 81 -10.36 -11.42 12.21
N GLY A 82 -9.93 -10.16 12.13
CA GLY A 82 -8.53 -9.76 12.34
C GLY A 82 -7.63 -9.86 11.09
N GLN A 83 -8.14 -10.39 9.97
CA GLN A 83 -7.45 -10.36 8.67
C GLN A 83 -7.90 -9.16 7.83
N PHE A 84 -7.08 -8.77 6.85
CA PHE A 84 -7.36 -7.65 5.96
C PHE A 84 -7.74 -8.09 4.54
N HIS A 85 -8.57 -7.29 3.88
CA HIS A 85 -8.87 -7.38 2.45
C HIS A 85 -8.70 -6.02 1.78
N VAL A 86 -8.44 -6.03 0.47
CA VAL A 86 -8.37 -4.82 -0.35
C VAL A 86 -9.77 -4.23 -0.48
N ASP A 87 -9.93 -2.95 -0.11
CA ASP A 87 -11.11 -2.18 -0.45
C ASP A 87 -10.96 -1.66 -1.89
N THR A 88 -11.44 -2.44 -2.86
CA THR A 88 -11.28 -2.15 -4.29
C THR A 88 -11.89 -0.83 -4.72
N ALA A 89 -12.86 -0.29 -3.97
CA ALA A 89 -13.48 1.00 -4.27
C ALA A 89 -12.55 2.19 -3.97
N THR A 90 -11.50 1.98 -3.17
CA THR A 90 -10.55 3.02 -2.76
C THR A 90 -9.27 3.04 -3.58
N PHE A 91 -9.07 2.04 -4.44
CA PHE A 91 -7.80 1.84 -5.11
C PHE A 91 -7.67 2.72 -6.35
N THR A 92 -6.60 3.49 -6.41
CA THR A 92 -6.21 4.29 -7.58
C THR A 92 -4.85 3.85 -8.09
N TRP A 93 -4.65 3.94 -9.40
CA TRP A 93 -3.38 3.64 -10.07
C TRP A 93 -2.78 4.92 -10.65
N SER A 94 -1.59 4.82 -11.24
CA SER A 94 -0.94 5.93 -11.94
C SER A 94 -0.43 7.07 -11.05
N LEU A 95 -0.22 6.83 -9.75
CA LEU A 95 0.42 7.84 -8.91
C LEU A 95 1.92 7.88 -9.21
N ILE A 96 2.40 8.96 -9.84
CA ILE A 96 3.83 9.20 -10.05
C ILE A 96 4.38 9.96 -8.84
N ALA A 97 5.34 9.36 -8.14
CA ALA A 97 5.96 9.94 -6.95
C ALA A 97 7.42 9.48 -6.83
N PRO A 98 8.23 10.08 -5.92
CA PRO A 98 9.59 9.60 -5.67
C PRO A 98 9.64 8.09 -5.40
N SER A 99 10.69 7.42 -5.87
CA SER A 99 10.88 5.98 -5.68
C SER A 99 11.01 5.59 -4.20
N GLY A 100 10.68 4.34 -3.86
CA GLY A 100 10.82 3.81 -2.49
C GLY A 100 9.65 4.12 -1.56
N LEU A 101 8.46 4.39 -2.09
CA LEU A 101 7.23 4.64 -1.33
C LEU A 101 6.33 3.40 -1.20
N GLU A 102 6.73 2.27 -1.78
CA GLU A 102 6.02 1.01 -1.65
C GLU A 102 5.93 0.57 -0.17
N GLY A 103 4.72 0.22 0.27
CA GLY A 103 4.49 -0.13 1.65
C GLY A 103 3.04 -0.05 2.12
N ILE A 104 2.86 -0.12 3.44
CA ILE A 104 1.62 -0.07 4.19
C ILE A 104 1.85 0.93 5.32
N TYR A 105 0.99 1.92 5.42
CA TYR A 105 1.12 3.02 6.37
C TYR A 105 -0.02 3.01 7.39
N THR A 106 0.34 3.08 8.68
CA THR A 106 -0.60 2.95 9.81
C THR A 106 -0.73 4.22 10.66
N ARG A 107 0.18 5.19 10.51
CA ARG A 107 0.18 6.46 11.26
C ARG A 107 0.23 7.66 10.31
N ALA A 108 1.39 7.86 9.69
CA ALA A 108 1.63 8.98 8.79
C ALA A 108 2.18 8.42 7.48
N ALA A 109 1.39 8.54 6.42
CA ALA A 109 1.90 8.34 5.08
C ALA A 109 2.85 9.52 4.75
N PRO A 110 3.92 9.30 3.97
CA PRO A 110 4.70 10.38 3.37
C PRO A 110 3.80 11.45 2.76
N LYS A 111 4.25 12.70 2.71
CA LYS A 111 3.42 13.84 2.26
C LYS A 111 2.81 13.61 0.86
N SER A 112 3.53 12.94 -0.03
CA SER A 112 3.07 12.53 -1.36
C SER A 112 1.86 11.59 -1.33
N LEU A 113 1.69 10.85 -0.24
CA LEU A 113 0.65 9.83 -0.03
C LEU A 113 -0.47 10.29 0.91
N ALA A 114 -0.34 11.47 1.54
CA ALA A 114 -1.26 11.96 2.57
C ALA A 114 -2.71 12.09 2.09
N ALA A 115 -2.93 12.44 0.81
CA ALA A 115 -4.27 12.56 0.22
C ALA A 115 -5.02 11.22 0.12
N TYR A 116 -4.29 10.09 0.16
CA TYR A 116 -4.84 8.75 0.03
C TYR A 116 -4.97 8.03 1.37
N ALA A 117 -4.38 8.59 2.44
CA ALA A 117 -4.45 7.99 3.76
C ALA A 117 -5.91 7.91 4.23
N PRO A 118 -6.34 6.79 4.83
CA PRO A 118 -7.68 6.68 5.39
C PRO A 118 -7.86 7.76 6.45
N GLN A 119 -8.95 8.52 6.35
CA GLN A 119 -9.36 9.46 7.39
C GLN A 119 -9.78 8.63 8.60
N LEU A 120 -8.99 8.70 9.67
CA LEU A 120 -9.29 8.09 10.97
C LEU A 120 -10.23 8.99 11.78
#